data_AF-D8S5S3-F1
#
_entry.id   AF-D8S5S3-F1
#
_cell.length_a   1.000
_cell.length_b   1.000
_cell.length_c   1.000
_cell.angle_alpha   90.00
_cell.angle_beta   90.00
_cell.angle_gamma   90.00
#
_symmetry.space_group_name_H-M   'P 1'
#
loop_
_entity.id
_entity.type
_entity.pdbx_description
1 polymer ?
#
loop_
_entity_poly.entity_id
_entity_poly.type
_entity_poly.pdbx_seq_one_letter_code
_entity_poly.pdbx_strand_id
1 'polypeptide(L)'
;MSHTPGAVINDPSVPPDLWTEQMLRAWKHAIDAAKHSPRDKKFVNLDDLLEVTDHTVRLSSPRSLQACLHLGIDPSEVVYRPMDTFAERGMRREFQQIKYDHHETQRREKLQRLKEERERLIRKSDEDKSRASAASEKRRKGGGDRDLMDRDRKRIEALRRRQQREMEQMAKYEAQRQQMADENQARVEAERRTAERKKAEKLKKDKEWQEELRKKELEKVKEEEALEKRSRQMAAERYAREQQQMQIEAERQKQLQREAVRKEQERQQKQEEFRRQLERIQEAQQEVLRKRQEDMVRKDQERQRVMEQQNKERQAANAEARRLAEERHQQVVENFAHQLAKRQSDYEHKQEELRIKLKMQEERHRQLEAEKRRKEEMKEQQRQEVIREAQNERERRVQELLAKAHEADMILQNFIMQKKLANARRAVEHQIEFEDKTTRVENIKRVKALQRMQILQKIEAETDRVRRLLESRQHAQERHRAANVNLSIHRQSMNQQLERLSVSKKWRESLSEEGRAELEKVGKSGLPSIGE
;
A
#
# COMPACT_ATOMS: atom_id res chain seq x y z
N MET A 1 -49.76 29.23 -4.89
CA MET A 1 -48.64 28.38 -5.33
C MET A 1 -48.95 26.94 -4.93
N SER A 2 -49.36 26.14 -5.90
CA SER A 2 -49.89 24.78 -5.75
C SER A 2 -48.75 23.78 -5.58
N HIS A 3 -48.55 23.26 -4.37
CA HIS A 3 -47.64 22.14 -4.13
C HIS A 3 -48.26 20.85 -4.67
N THR A 4 -47.66 20.32 -5.73
CA THR A 4 -47.89 18.95 -6.22
C THR A 4 -47.44 17.95 -5.15
N PRO A 5 -48.29 16.98 -4.73
CA PRO A 5 -48.00 16.03 -3.65
C PRO A 5 -47.12 14.84 -4.11
N GLY A 6 -46.10 15.12 -4.91
CA GLY A 6 -45.20 14.09 -5.47
C GLY A 6 -43.72 14.44 -5.45
N ALA A 7 -43.36 15.66 -5.05
CA ALA A 7 -41.98 16.12 -5.03
C ALA A 7 -41.41 16.13 -3.61
N VAL A 8 -40.32 15.37 -3.44
CA VAL A 8 -39.35 15.40 -2.34
C VAL A 8 -39.75 14.67 -1.03
N ILE A 9 -39.76 13.33 -1.09
CA ILE A 9 -39.45 12.46 0.07
C ILE A 9 -37.94 12.09 0.02
N ASN A 10 -37.14 12.76 -0.81
CA ASN A 10 -35.97 12.14 -1.44
C ASN A 10 -34.66 12.90 -1.17
N ASP A 11 -34.43 13.33 0.07
CA ASP A 11 -33.16 13.92 0.47
C ASP A 11 -32.67 13.27 1.78
N PRO A 12 -31.48 12.63 1.80
CA PRO A 12 -30.86 12.15 3.04
C PRO A 12 -30.61 13.27 4.07
N SER A 13 -30.76 14.54 3.69
CA SER A 13 -30.79 15.68 4.61
C SER A 13 -32.06 15.78 5.46
N VAL A 14 -33.15 15.07 5.12
CA VAL A 14 -34.42 15.19 5.84
C VAL A 14 -34.26 14.60 7.25
N PRO A 15 -34.48 15.41 8.30
CA PRO A 15 -34.47 14.92 9.67
C PRO A 15 -35.43 13.74 9.87
N PRO A 16 -35.09 12.73 10.68
CA PRO A 16 -35.92 11.54 10.88
C PRO A 16 -37.37 11.85 11.31
N ASP A 17 -37.58 12.91 12.08
CA ASP A 17 -38.91 13.33 12.53
C ASP A 17 -39.75 13.87 11.36
N LEU A 18 -39.17 14.72 10.50
CA LEU A 18 -39.84 15.24 9.30
C LEU A 18 -40.13 14.11 8.30
N TRP A 19 -39.20 13.18 8.12
CA TRP A 19 -39.41 11.98 7.30
C TRP A 19 -40.61 11.17 7.81
N THR A 20 -40.69 10.96 9.13
CA THR A 20 -41.77 10.20 9.77
C THR A 20 -43.13 10.87 9.54
N GLU A 21 -43.20 12.20 9.67
CA GLU A 21 -44.41 12.96 9.39
C GLU A 21 -44.84 12.87 7.92
N GLN A 22 -43.90 13.04 6.99
CA GLN A 22 -44.16 12.92 5.55
C GLN A 22 -44.67 11.52 5.19
N MET A 23 -44.02 10.48 5.73
CA MET A 23 -44.43 9.09 5.51
C MET A 23 -45.79 8.78 6.13
N LEU A 24 -46.10 9.31 7.32
CA LEU A 24 -47.43 9.18 7.92
C LEU A 24 -48.51 9.87 7.09
N ARG A 25 -48.22 11.04 6.52
CA ARG A 25 -49.13 11.74 5.60
C ARG A 25 -49.34 10.93 4.32
N ALA A 26 -48.26 10.44 3.70
CA ALA A 26 -48.33 9.61 2.49
C ALA A 26 -49.13 8.32 2.76
N TRP A 27 -48.92 7.68 3.90
CA TRP A 27 -49.68 6.50 4.31
C TRP A 27 -51.17 6.80 4.53
N LYS A 28 -51.52 7.91 5.20
CA LYS A 28 -52.91 8.35 5.36
C LYS A 28 -53.57 8.64 4.01
N HIS A 29 -52.88 9.35 3.11
CA HIS A 29 -53.37 9.60 1.76
C HIS A 29 -53.59 8.30 0.99
N ALA A 30 -52.71 7.30 1.12
CA ALA A 30 -52.90 6.00 0.49
C ALA A 30 -54.13 5.27 1.06
N ILE A 31 -54.35 5.33 2.38
CA ILE A 31 -55.57 4.78 3.02
C ILE A 31 -56.82 5.46 2.47
N ASP A 32 -56.81 6.80 2.41
CA ASP A 32 -57.97 7.55 1.95
C ASP A 32 -58.22 7.34 0.45
N ALA A 33 -57.16 7.26 -0.35
CA ALA A 33 -57.25 6.85 -1.75
C ALA A 33 -57.84 5.45 -1.88
N ALA A 34 -57.43 4.48 -1.05
CA ALA A 34 -57.99 3.13 -1.08
C ALA A 34 -59.47 3.07 -0.68
N LYS A 35 -59.97 4.00 0.14
CA LYS A 35 -61.40 4.09 0.49
C LYS A 35 -62.25 4.72 -0.62
N HIS A 36 -61.70 5.69 -1.35
CA HIS A 36 -62.44 6.52 -2.32
C HIS A 36 -62.14 6.17 -3.79
N SER A 37 -61.21 5.25 -4.05
CA SER A 37 -60.83 4.90 -5.42
C SER A 37 -61.86 3.98 -6.07
N PRO A 38 -62.22 4.20 -7.36
CA PRO A 38 -62.95 3.22 -8.15
C PRO A 38 -62.18 1.89 -8.21
N ARG A 39 -62.92 0.78 -8.34
CA ARG A 39 -62.41 -0.60 -8.32
C ARG A 39 -61.28 -0.89 -9.34
N ASP A 40 -61.07 0.00 -10.32
CA ASP A 40 -60.15 -0.19 -11.44
C ASP A 40 -58.73 0.40 -11.25
N LYS A 41 -58.46 1.20 -10.20
CA LYS A 41 -57.07 1.65 -9.95
C LYS A 41 -56.26 0.57 -9.24
N LYS A 42 -55.36 -0.08 -9.99
CA LYS A 42 -54.40 -1.04 -9.44
C LYS A 42 -53.35 -0.31 -8.59
N PHE A 43 -53.33 -0.56 -7.29
CA PHE A 43 -52.26 -0.09 -6.40
C PHE A 43 -50.99 -0.88 -6.68
N VAL A 44 -49.85 -0.18 -6.74
CA VAL A 44 -48.53 -0.80 -6.85
C VAL A 44 -48.13 -1.31 -5.47
N ASN A 45 -48.02 -2.63 -5.35
CA ASN A 45 -47.60 -3.31 -4.14
C ASN A 45 -46.10 -3.72 -4.21
N LEU A 46 -45.61 -4.43 -3.19
CA LEU A 46 -44.21 -4.86 -3.13
C LEU A 46 -43.89 -5.97 -4.15
N ASP A 47 -44.87 -6.76 -4.54
CA ASP A 47 -44.72 -7.84 -5.52
C ASP A 47 -44.63 -7.28 -6.94
N ASP A 48 -45.47 -6.29 -7.28
CA ASP A 48 -45.41 -5.57 -8.56
C ASP A 48 -44.03 -4.89 -8.76
N LEU A 49 -43.43 -4.37 -7.68
CA LEU A 49 -42.12 -3.72 -7.71
C LEU A 49 -40.94 -4.66 -7.93
N LEU A 50 -41.09 -5.98 -7.71
CA LEU A 50 -40.00 -6.93 -7.98
C LEU A 50 -39.86 -7.24 -9.48
N GLU A 51 -40.98 -7.31 -10.19
CA GLU A 51 -41.03 -7.70 -11.60
C GLU A 51 -40.75 -6.51 -12.53
N VAL A 52 -41.00 -5.29 -12.04
CA VAL A 52 -40.86 -4.06 -12.81
C VAL A 52 -39.41 -3.56 -12.78
N THR A 53 -38.82 -3.41 -13.98
CA THR A 53 -37.52 -2.78 -14.24
C THR A 53 -37.64 -1.29 -14.61
N ASP A 54 -38.81 -0.70 -14.38
CA ASP A 54 -39.05 0.72 -14.57
C ASP A 54 -38.75 1.48 -13.26
N HIS A 55 -37.88 2.49 -13.36
CA HIS A 55 -37.46 3.35 -12.27
C HIS A 55 -38.48 4.46 -11.95
N THR A 56 -39.55 4.59 -12.75
CA THR A 56 -40.62 5.58 -12.54
C THR A 56 -41.75 5.06 -11.65
N VAL A 57 -41.87 3.75 -11.49
CA VAL A 57 -42.95 3.10 -10.75
C VAL A 57 -42.72 3.25 -9.23
N ARG A 58 -43.70 3.84 -8.54
CA ARG A 58 -43.64 4.13 -7.10
C ARG A 58 -44.65 3.31 -6.31
N LEU A 59 -44.24 2.94 -5.09
CA LEU A 59 -45.08 2.20 -4.16
C LEU A 59 -46.30 3.05 -3.71
N SER A 60 -47.50 2.52 -3.91
CA SER A 60 -48.75 3.23 -3.56
C SER A 60 -49.69 2.42 -2.65
N SER A 61 -49.41 1.13 -2.42
CA SER A 61 -50.23 0.30 -1.54
C SER A 61 -50.15 0.75 -0.06
N PRO A 62 -51.28 0.96 0.65
CA PRO A 62 -51.28 1.43 2.04
C PRO A 62 -50.51 0.53 3.01
N ARG A 63 -50.66 -0.80 2.88
CA ARG A 63 -49.98 -1.75 3.77
C ARG A 63 -48.48 -1.84 3.49
N SER A 64 -48.09 -1.65 2.24
CA SER A 64 -46.68 -1.61 1.88
C SER A 64 -46.00 -0.34 2.39
N LEU A 65 -46.68 0.82 2.28
CA LEU A 65 -46.19 2.07 2.88
C LEU A 65 -46.13 1.99 4.42
N GLN A 66 -47.07 1.28 5.04
CA GLN A 66 -47.02 1.01 6.48
C GLN A 66 -45.81 0.16 6.87
N ALA A 67 -45.49 -0.88 6.09
CA ALA A 67 -44.30 -1.70 6.31
C ALA A 67 -43.01 -0.87 6.17
N CYS A 68 -42.93 0.00 5.16
CA CYS A 68 -41.82 0.95 4.99
C CYS A 68 -41.65 1.84 6.22
N LEU A 69 -42.75 2.41 6.73
CA LEU A 69 -42.76 3.24 7.93
C LEU A 69 -42.26 2.48 9.18
N HIS A 70 -42.68 1.22 9.36
CA HIS A 70 -42.28 0.40 10.51
C HIS A 70 -40.81 -0.03 10.50
N LEU A 71 -40.24 -0.28 9.32
CA LEU A 71 -38.83 -0.64 9.17
C LEU A 71 -37.90 0.58 9.01
N GLY A 72 -38.47 1.78 8.85
CA GLY A 72 -37.71 3.00 8.57
C GLY A 72 -37.08 3.02 7.17
N ILE A 73 -37.56 2.19 6.25
CA ILE A 73 -37.04 2.11 4.88
C ILE A 73 -37.79 3.10 4.01
N ASP A 74 -37.08 3.92 3.23
CA ASP A 74 -37.72 4.83 2.29
C ASP A 74 -38.28 4.07 1.08
N PRO A 75 -39.51 4.35 0.62
CA PRO A 75 -40.04 3.78 -0.62
C PRO A 75 -39.13 3.98 -1.84
N SER A 76 -38.32 5.03 -1.85
CA SER A 76 -37.36 5.36 -2.92
C SER A 76 -36.15 4.43 -2.96
N GLU A 77 -35.84 3.75 -1.85
CA GLU A 77 -34.72 2.79 -1.75
C GLU A 77 -35.06 1.43 -2.37
N VAL A 78 -36.34 1.14 -2.62
CA VAL A 78 -36.80 -0.13 -3.20
C VAL A 78 -37.19 -0.03 -4.68
N VAL A 79 -37.19 1.19 -5.22
CA VAL A 79 -37.41 1.44 -6.66
C VAL A 79 -36.19 0.96 -7.44
N TYR A 80 -36.43 0.30 -8.58
CA TYR A 80 -35.36 -0.12 -9.47
C TYR A 80 -34.56 1.09 -9.99
N ARG A 81 -33.24 0.95 -10.09
CA ARG A 81 -32.36 1.96 -10.68
C ARG A 81 -31.50 1.31 -11.76
N PRO A 82 -31.51 1.81 -13.01
CA PRO A 82 -30.70 1.22 -14.07
C PRO A 82 -29.22 1.48 -13.83
N MET A 83 -28.36 0.62 -14.39
CA MET A 83 -26.90 0.69 -14.24
C MET A 83 -26.34 2.08 -14.55
N ASP A 84 -26.90 2.76 -15.54
CA ASP A 84 -26.46 4.10 -16.00
C ASP A 84 -26.55 5.17 -14.91
N THR A 85 -27.45 5.01 -13.92
CA THR A 85 -27.56 5.96 -12.80
C THR A 85 -26.38 5.91 -11.83
N PHE A 86 -25.57 4.85 -11.88
CA PHE A 86 -24.38 4.67 -11.05
C PHE A 86 -23.09 5.13 -11.76
N ALA A 87 -23.20 5.68 -12.97
CA ALA A 87 -22.06 6.19 -13.71
C ALA A 87 -21.54 7.50 -13.09
N GLU A 88 -20.28 7.50 -12.64
CA GLU A 88 -19.59 8.69 -12.16
C GLU A 88 -18.46 9.12 -13.11
N ARG A 89 -18.13 10.41 -13.12
CA ARG A 89 -17.07 10.95 -13.99
C ARG A 89 -15.73 10.29 -13.68
N GLY A 90 -15.17 9.58 -14.66
CA GLY A 90 -13.89 8.87 -14.53
C GLY A 90 -13.99 7.49 -13.86
N MET A 91 -15.19 7.01 -13.56
CA MET A 91 -15.40 5.66 -13.04
C MET A 91 -15.32 4.61 -14.15
N ARG A 92 -14.61 3.51 -13.87
CA ARG A 92 -14.59 2.34 -14.76
C ARG A 92 -15.91 1.59 -14.69
N ARG A 93 -16.33 1.01 -15.82
CA ARG A 93 -17.55 0.18 -15.93
C ARG A 93 -17.58 -0.98 -14.93
N GLU A 94 -16.43 -1.57 -14.60
CA GLU A 94 -16.31 -2.61 -13.56
C GLU A 94 -16.74 -2.12 -12.18
N PHE A 95 -16.38 -0.88 -11.81
CA PHE A 95 -16.76 -0.30 -10.51
C PHE A 95 -18.23 0.11 -10.48
N GLN A 96 -18.75 0.59 -11.61
CA GLN A 96 -20.18 0.85 -11.81
C GLN A 96 -20.99 -0.44 -11.63
N GLN A 97 -20.51 -1.56 -12.17
CA GLN A 97 -21.15 -2.88 -11.99
C GLN A 97 -21.18 -3.29 -10.52
N ILE A 98 -20.08 -3.12 -9.79
CA ILE A 98 -20.03 -3.43 -8.34
C ILE A 98 -21.07 -2.60 -7.56
N LYS A 99 -21.19 -1.30 -7.86
CA LYS A 99 -22.21 -0.43 -7.22
C LYS A 99 -23.63 -0.89 -7.56
N TYR A 100 -23.89 -1.20 -8.83
CA TYR A 100 -25.20 -1.68 -9.29
C TYR A 100 -25.58 -3.03 -8.66
N ASP A 101 -24.68 -4.01 -8.68
CA ASP A 101 -24.91 -5.35 -8.13
C ASP A 101 -25.17 -5.30 -6.62
N HIS A 102 -24.43 -4.44 -5.90
CA HIS A 102 -24.67 -4.19 -4.49
C HIS A 102 -26.03 -3.54 -4.24
N HIS A 103 -26.37 -2.48 -4.99
CA HIS A 103 -27.66 -1.81 -4.87
C HIS A 103 -28.83 -2.76 -5.15
N GLU A 104 -28.73 -3.60 -6.18
CA GLU A 104 -29.78 -4.56 -6.55
C GLU A 104 -29.90 -5.68 -5.51
N THR A 105 -28.79 -6.16 -4.96
CA THR A 105 -28.78 -7.09 -3.81
C THR A 105 -29.48 -6.47 -2.60
N GLN A 106 -29.10 -5.25 -2.21
CA GLN A 106 -29.70 -4.53 -1.09
C GLN A 106 -31.18 -4.24 -1.32
N ARG A 107 -31.58 -3.87 -2.54
CA ARG A 107 -32.97 -3.65 -2.92
C ARG A 107 -33.79 -4.92 -2.71
N ARG A 108 -33.31 -6.07 -3.18
CA ARG A 108 -33.99 -7.37 -3.01
C ARG A 108 -34.11 -7.76 -1.54
N GLU A 109 -33.06 -7.59 -0.74
CA GLU A 109 -33.11 -7.82 0.71
C GLU A 109 -34.13 -6.93 1.41
N LYS A 110 -34.15 -5.62 1.09
CA LYS A 110 -35.12 -4.66 1.65
C LYS A 110 -36.55 -5.03 1.25
N LEU A 111 -36.78 -5.38 -0.01
CA LEU A 111 -38.09 -5.84 -0.50
C LEU A 111 -38.55 -7.10 0.24
N GLN A 112 -37.66 -8.07 0.47
CA GLN A 112 -37.99 -9.26 1.24
C GLN A 112 -38.41 -8.94 2.68
N ARG A 113 -37.62 -8.12 3.39
CA ARG A 113 -37.97 -7.68 4.76
C ARG A 113 -39.30 -6.93 4.81
N LEU A 114 -39.58 -6.09 3.81
CA LEU A 114 -40.85 -5.37 3.70
C LEU A 114 -42.02 -6.30 3.43
N LYS A 115 -41.84 -7.36 2.64
CA LYS A 115 -42.87 -8.39 2.42
C LYS A 115 -43.20 -9.11 3.73
N GLU A 116 -42.18 -9.53 4.47
CA GLU A 116 -42.36 -10.19 5.78
C GLU A 116 -43.12 -9.29 6.76
N GLU A 117 -42.76 -8.01 6.86
CA GLU A 117 -43.46 -7.06 7.74
C GLU A 117 -44.89 -6.75 7.23
N ARG A 118 -45.10 -6.66 5.92
CA ARG A 118 -46.44 -6.51 5.33
C ARG A 118 -47.34 -7.70 5.69
N GLU A 119 -46.85 -8.93 5.55
CA GLU A 119 -47.59 -10.14 5.92
C GLU A 119 -47.88 -10.18 7.43
N ARG A 120 -46.90 -9.77 8.25
CA ARG A 120 -47.11 -9.62 9.70
C ARG A 120 -48.20 -8.61 10.03
N LEU A 121 -48.27 -7.48 9.32
CA LEU A 121 -49.31 -6.46 9.50
C LEU A 121 -50.70 -6.97 9.09
N ILE A 122 -50.77 -7.77 8.02
CA ILE A 122 -52.02 -8.41 7.60
C ILE A 122 -52.50 -9.37 8.70
N ARG A 123 -51.65 -10.30 9.15
CA ARG A 123 -51.97 -11.26 10.22
C ARG A 123 -52.43 -10.55 11.49
N LYS A 124 -51.69 -9.53 11.94
CA LYS A 124 -52.05 -8.74 13.12
C LYS A 124 -53.40 -8.04 12.96
N SER A 125 -53.69 -7.49 11.77
CA SER A 125 -54.99 -6.87 11.50
C SER A 125 -56.16 -7.86 11.60
N ASP A 126 -55.95 -9.12 11.22
CA ASP A 126 -56.99 -10.15 11.27
C ASP A 126 -57.17 -10.70 12.71
N GLU A 127 -56.08 -10.81 13.48
CA GLU A 127 -56.10 -11.07 14.92
C GLU A 127 -56.85 -9.97 15.70
N ASP A 128 -56.60 -8.70 15.39
CA ASP A 128 -57.25 -7.58 16.07
C ASP A 128 -58.76 -7.54 15.75
N LYS A 129 -59.16 -7.85 14.51
CA LYS A 129 -60.58 -7.97 14.12
C LYS A 129 -61.29 -9.12 14.85
N SER A 130 -60.64 -10.28 14.94
CA SER A 130 -61.19 -11.44 15.66
C SER A 130 -61.25 -11.25 17.18
N ARG A 131 -60.33 -10.48 17.77
CA ARG A 131 -60.40 -10.08 19.18
C ARG A 131 -61.48 -9.05 19.45
N ALA A 132 -61.67 -8.09 18.54
CA ALA A 132 -62.72 -7.08 18.66
C ALA A 132 -64.12 -7.70 18.62
N SER A 133 -64.35 -8.71 17.77
CA SER A 133 -65.60 -9.47 17.76
C SER A 133 -65.80 -10.27 19.06
N ALA A 134 -64.76 -10.93 19.59
CA ALA A 134 -64.83 -11.65 20.87
C ALA A 134 -65.06 -10.74 22.10
N ALA A 135 -64.49 -9.52 22.11
CA ALA A 135 -64.68 -8.56 23.19
C ALA A 135 -66.09 -7.92 23.16
N SER A 136 -66.68 -7.77 21.98
CA SER A 136 -68.08 -7.35 21.81
C SER A 136 -69.06 -8.39 22.37
N GLU A 137 -68.76 -9.68 22.16
CA GLU A 137 -69.53 -10.81 22.71
C GLU A 137 -69.48 -10.83 24.25
N LYS A 138 -68.31 -10.56 24.85
CA LYS A 138 -68.09 -10.57 26.30
C LYS A 138 -68.76 -9.41 27.04
N ARG A 139 -68.97 -8.26 26.36
CA ARG A 139 -69.70 -7.11 26.92
C ARG A 139 -71.21 -7.30 27.00
N ARG A 140 -71.76 -8.30 26.28
CA ARG A 140 -73.20 -8.63 26.33
C ARG A 140 -73.60 -9.52 27.52
N LYS A 141 -72.64 -10.06 28.30
CA LYS A 141 -72.91 -11.16 29.25
C LYS A 141 -72.39 -10.92 30.69
N GLY A 142 -72.43 -9.69 31.20
CA GLY A 142 -71.87 -9.38 32.52
C GLY A 142 -72.57 -8.27 33.29
N GLY A 143 -73.83 -8.50 33.70
CA GLY A 143 -74.48 -7.80 34.81
C GLY A 143 -74.57 -8.72 36.01
N GLY A 144 -74.18 -8.25 37.20
CA GLY A 144 -74.19 -9.05 38.43
C GLY A 144 -73.62 -8.29 39.62
N ASP A 145 -74.52 -7.57 40.29
CA ASP A 145 -74.33 -6.73 41.47
C ASP A 145 -74.27 -7.57 42.77
N ARG A 146 -73.16 -8.31 42.98
CA ARG A 146 -72.98 -9.13 44.19
C ARG A 146 -71.53 -9.29 44.66
N ASP A 147 -70.68 -8.29 44.40
CA ASP A 147 -69.24 -8.40 44.63
C ASP A 147 -68.62 -7.09 45.14
N LEU A 148 -69.34 -6.33 45.99
CA LEU A 148 -68.83 -5.05 46.52
C LEU A 148 -67.94 -5.23 47.77
N MET A 149 -68.25 -6.19 48.64
CA MET A 149 -67.45 -6.46 49.86
C MET A 149 -66.19 -7.30 49.61
N ASP A 150 -66.24 -8.23 48.65
CA ASP A 150 -65.08 -9.03 48.22
C ASP A 150 -64.06 -8.20 47.42
N ARG A 151 -64.53 -7.15 46.73
CA ARG A 151 -63.67 -6.20 46.00
C ARG A 151 -62.86 -5.29 46.90
N ASP A 152 -63.34 -4.95 48.08
CA ASP A 152 -62.60 -4.09 49.00
C ASP A 152 -61.50 -4.86 49.76
N ARG A 153 -61.74 -6.14 50.10
CA ARG A 153 -60.70 -7.04 50.63
C ARG A 153 -59.65 -7.39 49.57
N LYS A 154 -60.08 -7.71 48.34
CA LYS A 154 -59.18 -7.92 47.19
C LYS A 154 -58.47 -6.64 46.76
N ARG A 155 -59.02 -5.44 46.98
CA ARG A 155 -58.35 -4.15 46.70
C ARG A 155 -57.20 -3.89 47.66
N ILE A 156 -57.35 -4.14 48.95
CA ILE A 156 -56.26 -3.94 49.94
C ILE A 156 -55.16 -4.98 49.71
N GLU A 157 -55.52 -6.23 49.44
CA GLU A 157 -54.56 -7.28 49.10
C GLU A 157 -53.89 -7.02 47.73
N ALA A 158 -54.64 -6.53 46.73
CA ALA A 158 -54.10 -6.11 45.44
C ALA A 158 -53.21 -4.87 45.57
N LEU A 159 -53.47 -3.95 46.51
CA LEU A 159 -52.63 -2.79 46.78
C LEU A 159 -51.29 -3.22 47.39
N ARG A 160 -51.30 -4.14 48.37
CA ARG A 160 -50.09 -4.74 48.95
C ARG A 160 -49.32 -5.55 47.92
N ARG A 161 -50.00 -6.39 47.13
CA ARG A 161 -49.39 -7.20 46.07
C ARG A 161 -48.88 -6.34 44.91
N ARG A 162 -49.49 -5.17 44.67
CA ARG A 162 -49.01 -4.17 43.71
C ARG A 162 -47.78 -3.45 44.22
N GLN A 163 -47.76 -2.99 45.48
CA GLN A 163 -46.55 -2.42 46.10
C GLN A 163 -45.41 -3.43 46.16
N GLN A 164 -45.70 -4.70 46.47
CA GLN A 164 -44.71 -5.77 46.48
C GLN A 164 -44.21 -6.10 45.07
N ARG A 165 -45.09 -6.12 44.05
CA ARG A 165 -44.68 -6.25 42.64
C ARG A 165 -43.92 -5.03 42.14
N GLU A 166 -44.25 -3.83 42.57
CA GLU A 166 -43.53 -2.60 42.24
C GLU A 166 -42.13 -2.61 42.89
N MET A 167 -42.00 -3.07 44.14
CA MET A 167 -40.69 -3.32 44.77
C MET A 167 -39.90 -4.43 44.08
N GLU A 168 -40.53 -5.55 43.71
CA GLU A 168 -39.91 -6.62 42.93
C GLU A 168 -39.51 -6.16 41.53
N GLN A 169 -40.29 -5.28 40.91
CA GLN A 169 -40.03 -4.73 39.59
C GLN A 169 -38.91 -3.69 39.63
N MET A 170 -38.84 -2.88 40.70
CA MET A 170 -37.71 -2.00 40.99
C MET A 170 -36.45 -2.79 41.31
N ALA A 171 -36.54 -3.85 42.11
CA ALA A 171 -35.41 -4.75 42.41
C ALA A 171 -34.93 -5.52 41.17
N LYS A 172 -35.84 -5.96 40.29
CA LYS A 172 -35.50 -6.55 38.99
C LYS A 172 -34.87 -5.53 38.05
N TYR A 173 -35.34 -4.30 38.05
CA TYR A 173 -34.77 -3.22 37.24
C TYR A 173 -33.38 -2.83 37.74
N GLU A 174 -33.18 -2.76 39.05
CA GLU A 174 -31.88 -2.51 39.68
C GLU A 174 -30.91 -3.67 39.46
N ALA A 175 -31.37 -4.92 39.59
CA ALA A 175 -30.58 -6.12 39.27
C ALA A 175 -30.23 -6.20 37.79
N GLN A 176 -31.16 -5.90 36.87
CA GLN A 176 -30.88 -5.84 35.43
C GLN A 176 -29.93 -4.70 35.09
N ARG A 177 -30.06 -3.54 35.74
CA ARG A 177 -29.14 -2.41 35.56
C ARG A 177 -27.73 -2.77 36.05
N GLN A 178 -27.62 -3.49 37.17
CA GLN A 178 -26.35 -3.97 37.68
C GLN A 178 -25.75 -5.05 36.77
N GLN A 179 -26.53 -6.03 36.31
CA GLN A 179 -26.08 -7.05 35.36
C GLN A 179 -25.59 -6.43 34.05
N MET A 180 -26.31 -5.45 33.51
CA MET A 180 -25.89 -4.72 32.31
C MET A 180 -24.61 -3.89 32.55
N ALA A 181 -24.40 -3.36 33.75
CA ALA A 181 -23.17 -2.67 34.12
C ALA A 181 -21.99 -3.66 34.22
N ASP A 182 -22.20 -4.79 34.88
CA ASP A 182 -21.19 -5.85 35.04
C ASP A 182 -20.83 -6.50 33.70
N GLU A 183 -21.81 -6.77 32.82
CA GLU A 183 -21.60 -7.30 31.46
C GLU A 183 -20.85 -6.31 30.56
N ASN A 184 -21.20 -5.02 30.62
CA ASN A 184 -20.47 -3.99 29.89
C ASN A 184 -19.04 -3.84 30.41
N GLN A 185 -18.83 -3.88 31.72
CA GLN A 185 -17.51 -3.81 32.32
C GLN A 185 -16.66 -5.04 31.93
N ALA A 186 -17.23 -6.26 32.01
CA ALA A 186 -16.57 -7.49 31.60
C ALA A 186 -16.22 -7.48 30.10
N ARG A 187 -17.10 -6.96 29.24
CA ARG A 187 -16.85 -6.81 27.80
C ARG A 187 -15.71 -5.81 27.54
N VAL A 188 -15.69 -4.67 28.23
CA VAL A 188 -14.63 -3.66 28.12
C VAL A 188 -13.29 -4.24 28.59
N GLU A 189 -13.28 -4.99 29.69
CA GLU A 189 -12.07 -5.64 30.20
C GLU A 189 -11.56 -6.75 29.27
N ALA A 190 -12.45 -7.56 28.69
CA ALA A 190 -12.09 -8.57 27.70
C ALA A 190 -11.50 -7.93 26.44
N GLU A 191 -12.12 -6.86 25.94
CA GLU A 191 -11.62 -6.09 24.80
C GLU A 191 -10.24 -5.49 25.11
N ARG A 192 -10.06 -4.91 26.31
CA ARG A 192 -8.76 -4.40 26.78
C ARG A 192 -7.69 -5.49 26.80
N ARG A 193 -7.99 -6.68 27.34
CA ARG A 193 -7.06 -7.82 27.36
C ARG A 193 -6.70 -8.29 25.96
N THR A 194 -7.65 -8.34 25.03
CA THR A 194 -7.34 -8.71 23.63
C THR A 194 -6.50 -7.65 22.93
N ALA A 195 -6.75 -6.37 23.20
CA ALA A 195 -5.95 -5.26 22.67
C ALA A 195 -4.52 -5.27 23.24
N GLU A 196 -4.35 -5.54 24.54
CA GLU A 196 -3.05 -5.72 25.18
C GLU A 196 -2.28 -6.91 24.59
N ARG A 197 -2.94 -8.06 24.37
CA ARG A 197 -2.32 -9.21 23.69
C ARG A 197 -1.87 -8.89 22.27
N LYS A 198 -2.72 -8.22 21.47
CA LYS A 198 -2.36 -7.80 20.10
C LYS A 198 -1.22 -6.78 20.09
N LYS A 199 -1.19 -5.84 21.05
CA LYS A 199 -0.07 -4.89 21.21
C LYS A 199 1.23 -5.63 21.56
N ALA A 200 1.19 -6.57 22.50
CA ALA A 200 2.35 -7.36 22.88
C ALA A 200 2.87 -8.24 21.73
N GLU A 201 1.98 -8.83 20.93
CA GLU A 201 2.36 -9.63 19.76
C GLU A 201 3.00 -8.78 18.66
N LYS A 202 2.46 -7.59 18.37
CA LYS A 202 3.09 -6.62 17.46
C LYS A 202 4.49 -6.22 17.94
N LEU A 203 4.63 -5.94 19.24
CA LEU A 203 5.91 -5.53 19.82
C LEU A 203 6.95 -6.67 19.77
N LYS A 204 6.54 -7.93 19.85
CA LYS A 204 7.42 -9.09 19.62
C LYS A 204 7.84 -9.21 18.16
N LYS A 205 6.89 -9.14 17.23
CA LYS A 205 7.16 -9.18 15.78
C LYS A 205 8.08 -8.06 15.33
N ASP A 206 7.89 -6.84 15.85
CA ASP A 206 8.75 -5.70 15.55
C ASP A 206 10.18 -5.91 16.10
N LYS A 207 10.33 -6.52 17.28
CA LYS A 207 11.65 -6.88 17.84
C LYS A 207 12.34 -7.97 17.01
N GLU A 208 11.62 -9.02 16.64
CA GLU A 208 12.12 -10.11 15.78
C GLU A 208 12.56 -9.58 14.41
N TRP A 209 11.78 -8.67 13.82
CA TRP A 209 12.12 -7.99 12.57
C TRP A 209 13.40 -7.16 12.69
N GLN A 210 13.56 -6.39 13.77
CA GLN A 210 14.75 -5.59 14.03
C GLN A 210 16.00 -6.47 14.23
N GLU A 211 15.86 -7.61 14.90
CA GLU A 211 16.95 -8.58 15.07
C GLU A 211 17.34 -9.26 13.76
N GLU A 212 16.36 -9.59 12.90
CA GLU A 212 16.61 -10.14 11.56
C GLU A 212 17.30 -9.12 10.65
N LEU A 213 16.91 -7.84 10.72
CA LEU A 213 17.56 -6.75 9.99
C LEU A 213 19.02 -6.60 10.41
N ARG A 214 19.29 -6.59 11.72
CA ARG A 214 20.64 -6.52 12.27
C ARG A 214 21.49 -7.73 11.88
N LYS A 215 20.91 -8.94 11.82
CA LYS A 215 21.60 -10.14 11.33
C LYS A 215 21.99 -10.02 9.87
N LYS A 216 21.08 -9.55 9.00
CA LYS A 216 21.35 -9.33 7.57
C LYS A 216 22.39 -8.24 7.33
N GLU A 217 22.38 -7.16 8.11
CA GLU A 217 23.44 -6.13 8.06
C GLU A 217 24.80 -6.69 8.49
N LEU A 218 24.83 -7.49 9.56
CA LEU A 218 26.07 -8.10 10.06
C LEU A 218 26.64 -9.15 9.11
N GLU A 219 25.80 -9.87 8.37
CA GLU A 219 26.20 -10.80 7.32
C GLU A 219 26.79 -10.06 6.10
N LYS A 220 26.17 -8.97 5.66
CA LYS A 220 26.71 -8.12 4.58
C LYS A 220 28.07 -7.52 4.93
N VAL A 221 28.23 -7.02 6.15
CA VAL A 221 29.52 -6.49 6.63
C VAL A 221 30.59 -7.58 6.65
N LYS A 222 30.26 -8.81 7.06
CA LYS A 222 31.19 -9.95 7.03
C LYS A 222 31.58 -10.35 5.60
N GLU A 223 30.64 -10.32 4.66
CA GLU A 223 30.91 -10.61 3.24
C GLU A 223 31.80 -9.52 2.61
N GLU A 224 31.55 -8.25 2.92
CA GLU A 224 32.37 -7.11 2.49
C GLU A 224 33.80 -7.18 3.07
N GLU A 225 33.96 -7.47 4.37
CA GLU A 225 35.29 -7.68 4.97
C GLU A 225 36.03 -8.89 4.38
N ALA A 226 35.31 -9.96 4.00
CA ALA A 226 35.90 -11.13 3.38
C ALA A 226 36.37 -10.84 1.94
N LEU A 227 35.61 -10.06 1.19
CA LEU A 227 35.98 -9.58 -0.15
C LEU A 227 37.16 -8.60 -0.07
N GLU A 228 37.18 -7.70 0.90
CA GLU A 228 38.28 -6.76 1.11
C GLU A 228 39.57 -7.49 1.52
N LYS A 229 39.49 -8.51 2.39
CA LYS A 229 40.64 -9.36 2.72
C LYS A 229 41.18 -10.12 1.50
N ARG A 230 40.31 -10.67 0.66
CA ARG A 230 40.72 -11.34 -0.59
C ARG A 230 41.37 -10.37 -1.57
N SER A 231 40.83 -9.16 -1.69
CA SER A 231 41.42 -8.09 -2.51
C SER A 231 42.80 -7.67 -1.99
N ARG A 232 42.95 -7.47 -0.67
CA ARG A 232 44.23 -7.16 -0.03
C ARG A 232 45.25 -8.29 -0.19
N GLN A 233 44.84 -9.55 -0.11
CA GLN A 233 45.71 -10.70 -0.37
C GLN A 233 46.19 -10.75 -1.83
N MET A 234 45.30 -10.53 -2.78
CA MET A 234 45.64 -10.48 -4.21
C MET A 234 46.56 -9.29 -4.55
N ALA A 235 46.38 -8.14 -3.88
CA ALA A 235 47.25 -6.98 -4.02
C ALA A 235 48.65 -7.21 -3.41
N ALA A 236 48.71 -7.83 -2.22
CA ALA A 236 49.96 -8.20 -1.57
C ALA A 236 50.75 -9.24 -2.38
N GLU A 237 50.07 -10.22 -2.98
CA GLU A 237 50.70 -11.22 -3.83
C GLU A 237 51.24 -10.62 -5.13
N ARG A 238 50.53 -9.65 -5.73
CA ARG A 238 51.01 -8.89 -6.90
C ARG A 238 52.24 -8.05 -6.55
N TYR A 239 52.22 -7.34 -5.42
CA TYR A 239 53.34 -6.54 -4.95
C TYR A 239 54.58 -7.41 -4.62
N ALA A 240 54.38 -8.60 -4.04
CA ALA A 240 55.46 -9.55 -3.78
C ALA A 240 56.08 -10.10 -5.08
N ARG A 241 55.26 -10.39 -6.10
CA ARG A 241 55.75 -10.84 -7.42
C ARG A 241 56.51 -9.74 -8.16
N GLU A 242 56.05 -8.48 -8.09
CA GLU A 242 56.78 -7.33 -8.67
C GLU A 242 58.11 -7.07 -7.96
N GLN A 243 58.15 -7.17 -6.62
CA GLN A 243 59.39 -7.05 -5.85
C GLN A 243 60.41 -8.15 -6.19
N GLN A 244 59.95 -9.40 -6.38
CA GLN A 244 60.82 -10.51 -6.80
C GLN A 244 61.34 -10.32 -8.23
N GLN A 245 60.52 -9.81 -9.16
CA GLN A 245 60.98 -9.49 -10.52
C GLN A 245 61.99 -8.36 -10.52
N MET A 246 61.78 -7.31 -9.72
CA MET A 246 62.73 -6.20 -9.58
C MET A 246 64.06 -6.66 -8.98
N GLN A 247 64.05 -7.57 -8.00
CA GLN A 247 65.27 -8.15 -7.42
C GLN A 247 66.04 -9.02 -8.42
N ILE A 248 65.34 -9.85 -9.21
CA ILE A 248 65.97 -10.67 -10.27
C ILE A 248 66.57 -9.80 -11.37
N GLU A 249 65.90 -8.71 -11.76
CA GLU A 249 66.41 -7.75 -12.74
C GLU A 249 67.61 -6.94 -12.20
N ALA A 250 67.55 -6.52 -10.93
CA ALA A 250 68.66 -5.84 -10.25
C ALA A 250 69.88 -6.75 -10.11
N GLU A 251 69.69 -8.04 -9.77
CA GLU A 251 70.78 -9.02 -9.70
C GLU A 251 71.39 -9.31 -11.08
N ARG A 252 70.57 -9.41 -12.14
CA ARG A 252 71.04 -9.53 -13.53
C ARG A 252 71.83 -8.30 -13.98
N GLN A 253 71.38 -7.09 -13.64
CA GLN A 253 72.15 -5.87 -13.90
C GLN A 253 73.47 -5.83 -13.13
N LYS A 254 73.48 -6.28 -11.88
CA LYS A 254 74.70 -6.36 -11.04
C LYS A 254 75.69 -7.40 -11.58
N GLN A 255 75.20 -8.51 -12.15
CA GLN A 255 76.03 -9.52 -12.82
C GLN A 255 76.63 -8.99 -14.12
N LEU A 256 75.87 -8.28 -14.94
CA LEU A 256 76.37 -7.61 -16.16
C LEU A 256 77.41 -6.53 -15.84
N GLN A 257 77.20 -5.75 -14.77
CA GLN A 257 78.17 -4.76 -14.30
C GLN A 257 79.46 -5.40 -13.77
N ARG A 258 79.37 -6.52 -13.03
CA ARG A 258 80.55 -7.28 -12.57
C ARG A 258 81.31 -7.90 -13.74
N GLU A 259 80.63 -8.38 -14.76
CA GLU A 259 81.27 -8.94 -15.96
C GLU A 259 81.92 -7.84 -16.83
N ALA A 260 81.31 -6.65 -16.90
CA ALA A 260 81.88 -5.47 -17.54
C ALA A 260 83.15 -4.98 -16.82
N VAL A 261 83.11 -4.87 -15.48
CA VAL A 261 84.28 -4.50 -14.66
C VAL A 261 85.39 -5.55 -14.75
N ARG A 262 85.06 -6.85 -14.84
CA ARG A 262 86.06 -7.91 -15.02
C ARG A 262 86.73 -7.83 -16.40
N LYS A 263 85.98 -7.52 -17.46
CA LYS A 263 86.53 -7.30 -18.81
C LYS A 263 87.34 -6.00 -18.90
N GLU A 264 86.99 -4.97 -18.13
CA GLU A 264 87.76 -3.73 -17.98
C GLU A 264 89.10 -3.98 -17.26
N GLN A 265 89.08 -4.76 -16.16
CA GLN A 265 90.27 -5.17 -15.42
C GLN A 265 91.18 -6.10 -16.25
N GLU A 266 90.63 -7.02 -17.04
CA GLU A 266 91.42 -7.86 -17.97
C GLU A 266 92.05 -7.05 -19.12
N ARG A 267 91.41 -5.96 -19.58
CA ARG A 267 92.02 -5.03 -20.56
C ARG A 267 93.12 -4.17 -19.93
N GLN A 268 92.94 -3.73 -18.69
CA GLN A 268 93.96 -2.97 -17.94
C GLN A 268 95.16 -3.84 -17.57
N GLN A 269 94.95 -5.08 -17.13
CA GLN A 269 96.03 -6.04 -16.86
C GLN A 269 96.80 -6.40 -18.13
N LYS A 270 96.14 -6.57 -19.28
CA LYS A 270 96.83 -6.76 -20.57
C LYS A 270 97.62 -5.53 -21.03
N GLN A 271 97.15 -4.31 -20.72
CA GLN A 271 97.90 -3.06 -20.97
C GLN A 271 99.09 -2.88 -20.01
N GLU A 272 98.97 -3.27 -18.75
CA GLU A 272 100.07 -3.25 -17.77
C GLU A 272 101.11 -4.36 -18.02
N GLU A 273 100.68 -5.55 -18.46
CA GLU A 273 101.58 -6.63 -18.87
C GLU A 273 102.34 -6.27 -20.15
N PHE A 274 101.71 -5.59 -21.11
CA PHE A 274 102.38 -5.08 -22.30
C PHE A 274 103.38 -3.95 -21.95
N ARG A 275 103.04 -3.05 -21.01
CA ARG A 275 103.97 -2.03 -20.47
C ARG A 275 105.16 -2.66 -19.73
N ARG A 276 104.93 -3.64 -18.88
CA ARG A 276 106.00 -4.38 -18.16
C ARG A 276 106.85 -5.25 -19.08
N GLN A 277 106.29 -5.76 -20.17
CA GLN A 277 107.06 -6.45 -21.22
C GLN A 277 107.91 -5.46 -22.04
N LEU A 278 107.44 -4.23 -22.28
CA LEU A 278 108.22 -3.19 -22.94
C LEU A 278 109.36 -2.64 -22.05
N GLU A 279 109.12 -2.43 -20.75
CA GLU A 279 110.15 -2.01 -19.77
C GLU A 279 111.22 -3.08 -19.57
N ARG A 280 110.85 -4.37 -19.50
CA ARG A 280 111.82 -5.49 -19.43
C ARG A 280 112.67 -5.63 -20.70
N ILE A 281 112.14 -5.26 -21.87
CA ILE A 281 112.89 -5.26 -23.14
C ILE A 281 113.80 -4.03 -23.25
N GLN A 282 113.43 -2.89 -22.65
CA GLN A 282 114.25 -1.67 -22.60
C GLN A 282 115.40 -1.75 -21.57
N GLU A 283 115.17 -2.35 -20.39
CA GLU A 283 116.20 -2.57 -19.36
C GLU A 283 117.21 -3.67 -19.79
N ALA A 284 116.75 -4.71 -20.49
CA ALA A 284 117.63 -5.75 -21.07
C ALA A 284 118.50 -5.24 -22.24
N GLN A 285 118.10 -4.15 -22.91
CA GLN A 285 118.90 -3.51 -23.97
C GLN A 285 119.90 -2.47 -23.43
N GLN A 286 119.72 -1.96 -22.21
CA GLN A 286 120.66 -0.99 -21.59
C GLN A 286 121.80 -1.65 -20.79
N GLU A 287 121.65 -2.89 -20.29
CA GLU A 287 122.78 -3.63 -19.69
C GLU A 287 123.70 -4.32 -20.71
N VAL A 288 123.20 -4.65 -21.91
CA VAL A 288 123.97 -5.33 -22.96
C VAL A 288 124.78 -4.35 -23.84
N LEU A 289 124.35 -3.08 -23.96
CA LEU A 289 125.07 -2.05 -24.72
C LEU A 289 126.25 -1.44 -23.95
N ARG A 290 126.27 -1.51 -22.61
CA ARG A 290 127.38 -0.99 -21.79
C ARG A 290 128.59 -1.94 -21.67
N LYS A 291 128.46 -3.20 -22.09
CA LYS A 291 129.53 -4.23 -22.06
C LYS A 291 129.98 -4.72 -23.44
N ARG A 292 129.45 -4.14 -24.53
CA ARG A 292 129.79 -4.49 -25.93
C ARG A 292 130.36 -3.32 -26.74
N GLN A 293 130.63 -2.18 -26.10
CA GLN A 293 131.19 -0.98 -26.72
C GLN A 293 132.69 -0.76 -26.44
N GLU A 294 133.33 -1.54 -25.56
CA GLU A 294 134.75 -1.35 -25.21
C GLU A 294 135.71 -2.42 -25.78
N ASP A 295 135.22 -3.55 -26.31
CA ASP A 295 136.08 -4.66 -26.80
C ASP A 295 135.92 -5.03 -28.28
N MET A 296 135.11 -4.29 -29.06
CA MET A 296 134.81 -4.56 -30.47
C MET A 296 135.08 -3.34 -31.38
N VAL A 297 136.13 -2.56 -31.06
CA VAL A 297 136.65 -1.50 -31.95
C VAL A 297 138.06 -1.83 -32.45
N ARG A 298 138.70 -2.90 -31.96
CA ARG A 298 140.11 -3.20 -32.24
C ARG A 298 140.36 -4.33 -33.25
N LYS A 299 139.34 -5.02 -33.76
CA LYS A 299 139.54 -6.25 -34.58
C LYS A 299 138.58 -6.47 -35.76
N ASP A 300 137.92 -5.43 -36.27
CA ASP A 300 136.99 -5.55 -37.40
C ASP A 300 137.23 -4.54 -38.54
N GLN A 301 138.50 -4.18 -38.78
CA GLN A 301 138.89 -3.30 -39.90
C GLN A 301 139.91 -3.90 -40.90
N GLU A 302 140.30 -5.18 -40.74
CA GLU A 302 141.37 -5.76 -41.59
C GLU A 302 140.97 -7.00 -42.42
N ARG A 303 139.66 -7.28 -42.61
CA ARG A 303 139.22 -8.38 -43.47
C ARG A 303 138.14 -8.02 -44.49
N GLN A 304 138.09 -6.75 -44.89
CA GLN A 304 137.19 -6.25 -45.93
C GLN A 304 137.90 -5.68 -47.16
N ARG A 305 139.19 -6.01 -47.37
CA ARG A 305 139.97 -5.53 -48.53
C ARG A 305 140.65 -6.61 -49.37
N VAL A 306 140.33 -7.89 -49.16
CA VAL A 306 140.92 -9.02 -49.93
C VAL A 306 139.88 -9.79 -50.78
N MET A 307 138.61 -9.38 -50.75
CA MET A 307 137.50 -10.02 -51.49
C MET A 307 136.97 -9.19 -52.68
N GLU A 308 137.76 -8.23 -53.18
CA GLU A 308 137.39 -7.42 -54.36
C GLU A 308 138.34 -7.59 -55.56
N GLN A 309 139.43 -8.35 -55.40
CA GLN A 309 140.43 -8.55 -56.47
C GLN A 309 140.27 -9.86 -57.26
N GLN A 310 139.33 -10.75 -56.88
CA GLN A 310 139.03 -12.00 -57.62
C GLN A 310 137.76 -11.95 -58.49
N ASN A 311 136.99 -10.85 -58.43
CA ASN A 311 135.69 -10.77 -59.13
C ASN A 311 135.75 -10.10 -60.52
N LYS A 312 136.94 -9.68 -60.97
CA LYS A 312 137.13 -9.02 -62.27
C LYS A 312 137.47 -9.96 -63.43
N GLU A 313 137.89 -11.20 -63.17
CA GLU A 313 138.25 -12.16 -64.23
C GLU A 313 137.05 -12.98 -64.76
N ARG A 314 135.91 -13.00 -64.05
CA ARG A 314 134.69 -13.70 -64.48
C ARG A 314 133.78 -12.92 -65.44
N GLN A 315 133.95 -11.60 -65.56
CA GLN A 315 133.09 -10.80 -66.43
C GLN A 315 133.50 -10.80 -67.91
N ALA A 316 134.74 -11.17 -68.24
CA ALA A 316 135.19 -11.32 -69.62
C ALA A 316 134.56 -12.53 -70.34
N ALA A 317 134.15 -13.57 -69.60
CA ALA A 317 133.51 -14.77 -70.16
C ALA A 317 132.02 -14.58 -70.52
N ASN A 318 131.41 -13.45 -70.17
CA ASN A 318 129.96 -13.21 -70.35
C ASN A 318 129.62 -12.38 -71.61
N ALA A 319 130.62 -12.08 -72.44
CA ALA A 319 130.45 -11.37 -73.70
C ALA A 319 129.98 -12.29 -74.85
N GLU A 320 130.27 -13.59 -74.79
CA GLU A 320 129.84 -14.55 -75.84
C GLU A 320 128.43 -15.11 -75.62
N ALA A 321 127.87 -15.02 -74.41
CA ALA A 321 126.52 -15.47 -74.08
C ALA A 321 125.38 -14.53 -74.53
N ARG A 322 125.70 -13.34 -75.06
CA ARG A 322 124.70 -12.33 -75.47
C ARG A 322 124.17 -12.50 -76.89
N ARG A 323 124.84 -13.25 -77.77
CA ARG A 323 124.39 -13.45 -79.16
C ARG A 323 123.31 -14.54 -79.34
N LEU A 324 123.06 -15.36 -78.31
CA LEU A 324 122.02 -16.41 -78.33
C LEU A 324 120.75 -16.04 -77.51
N ALA A 325 120.70 -14.82 -76.94
CA ALA A 325 119.62 -14.35 -76.08
C ALA A 325 118.55 -13.52 -76.82
N GLU A 326 118.83 -13.05 -78.03
CA GLU A 326 117.93 -12.18 -78.81
C GLU A 326 116.78 -12.96 -79.50
N GLU A 327 116.97 -14.24 -79.86
CA GLU A 327 115.91 -15.07 -80.47
C GLU A 327 114.87 -15.58 -79.46
N ARG A 328 115.15 -15.56 -78.14
CA ARG A 328 114.19 -15.94 -77.08
C ARG A 328 113.26 -14.78 -76.68
N HIS A 329 113.55 -13.54 -77.08
CA HIS A 329 112.83 -12.36 -76.61
C HIS A 329 111.45 -12.18 -77.29
N GLN A 330 111.25 -12.72 -78.49
CA GLN A 330 109.97 -12.59 -79.22
C GLN A 330 108.85 -13.48 -78.67
N GLN A 331 109.15 -14.69 -78.19
CA GLN A 331 108.14 -15.59 -77.59
C GLN A 331 107.69 -15.17 -76.17
N VAL A 332 108.44 -14.28 -75.50
CA VAL A 332 108.09 -13.77 -74.16
C VAL A 332 107.08 -12.62 -74.24
N VAL A 333 107.11 -11.82 -75.31
CA VAL A 333 106.21 -10.66 -75.49
C VAL A 333 104.77 -11.09 -75.77
N GLU A 334 104.54 -12.11 -76.60
CA GLU A 334 103.20 -12.61 -76.90
C GLU A 334 102.54 -13.27 -75.68
N ASN A 335 103.31 -13.99 -74.87
CA ASN A 335 102.84 -14.60 -73.62
C ASN A 335 102.47 -13.55 -72.55
N PHE A 336 103.16 -12.40 -72.50
CA PHE A 336 102.82 -11.31 -71.58
C PHE A 336 101.52 -10.59 -71.97
N ALA A 337 101.28 -10.40 -73.27
CA ALA A 337 100.05 -9.77 -73.77
C ALA A 337 98.80 -10.61 -73.44
N HIS A 338 98.87 -11.93 -73.61
CA HIS A 338 97.76 -12.83 -73.27
C HIS A 338 97.48 -12.85 -71.75
N GLN A 339 98.51 -12.75 -70.90
CA GLN A 339 98.34 -12.68 -69.45
C GLN A 339 97.70 -11.36 -68.98
N LEU A 340 97.96 -10.24 -69.68
CA LEU A 340 97.36 -8.95 -69.33
C LEU A 340 95.86 -8.89 -69.66
N ALA A 341 95.47 -9.39 -70.84
CA ALA A 341 94.06 -9.44 -71.26
C ALA A 341 93.22 -10.33 -70.32
N LYS A 342 93.77 -11.47 -69.89
CA LYS A 342 93.11 -12.36 -68.92
C LYS A 342 92.95 -11.70 -67.55
N ARG A 343 93.92 -10.89 -67.11
CA ARG A 343 93.82 -10.13 -65.86
C ARG A 343 92.75 -9.04 -65.89
N GLN A 344 92.54 -8.40 -67.04
CA GLN A 344 91.48 -7.39 -67.22
C GLN A 344 90.10 -8.05 -67.22
N SER A 345 89.91 -9.15 -67.96
CA SER A 345 88.65 -9.89 -67.95
C SER A 345 88.32 -10.47 -66.57
N ASP A 346 89.32 -10.96 -65.83
CA ASP A 346 89.13 -11.47 -64.46
C ASP A 346 88.77 -10.35 -63.46
N TYR A 347 89.25 -9.12 -63.69
CA TYR A 347 88.90 -7.97 -62.86
C TYR A 347 87.48 -7.47 -63.14
N GLU A 348 87.10 -7.37 -64.41
CA GLU A 348 85.74 -7.00 -64.83
C GLU A 348 84.71 -8.04 -64.39
N HIS A 349 85.03 -9.32 -64.52
CA HIS A 349 84.18 -10.41 -64.04
C HIS A 349 83.97 -10.34 -62.52
N LYS A 350 85.02 -10.04 -61.75
CA LYS A 350 84.91 -9.84 -60.29
C LYS A 350 84.09 -8.60 -59.90
N GLN A 351 84.18 -7.51 -60.65
CA GLN A 351 83.37 -6.31 -60.41
C GLN A 351 81.89 -6.54 -60.71
N GLU A 352 81.57 -7.26 -61.79
CA GLU A 352 80.20 -7.58 -62.14
C GLU A 352 79.57 -8.61 -61.18
N GLU A 353 80.34 -9.62 -60.75
CA GLU A 353 79.90 -10.53 -59.68
C GLU A 353 79.58 -9.79 -58.37
N LEU A 354 80.37 -8.78 -58.00
CA LEU A 354 80.10 -7.97 -56.80
C LEU A 354 78.83 -7.13 -56.96
N ARG A 355 78.58 -6.56 -58.14
CA ARG A 355 77.35 -5.81 -58.44
C ARG A 355 76.11 -6.70 -58.42
N ILE A 356 76.19 -7.88 -59.02
CA ILE A 356 75.11 -8.87 -59.00
C ILE A 356 74.85 -9.33 -57.56
N LYS A 357 75.91 -9.61 -56.78
CA LYS A 357 75.79 -9.96 -55.35
C LYS A 357 75.14 -8.84 -54.53
N LEU A 358 75.49 -7.57 -54.77
CA LEU A 358 74.88 -6.43 -54.07
C LEU A 358 73.40 -6.28 -54.41
N LYS A 359 73.03 -6.32 -55.70
CA LYS A 359 71.62 -6.26 -56.15
C LYS A 359 70.80 -7.43 -55.61
N MET A 360 71.35 -8.64 -55.63
CA MET A 360 70.70 -9.82 -55.03
C MET A 360 70.51 -9.68 -53.52
N GLN A 361 71.44 -9.05 -52.80
CA GLN A 361 71.28 -8.77 -51.37
C GLN A 361 70.24 -7.68 -51.11
N GLU A 362 70.21 -6.62 -51.91
CA GLU A 362 69.25 -5.52 -51.81
C GLU A 362 67.81 -5.99 -52.12
N GLU A 363 67.61 -6.79 -53.16
CA GLU A 363 66.32 -7.41 -53.47
C GLU A 363 65.87 -8.38 -52.38
N ARG A 364 66.78 -9.18 -51.81
CA ARG A 364 66.48 -10.02 -50.64
C ARG A 364 66.07 -9.19 -49.42
N HIS A 365 66.76 -8.08 -49.15
CA HIS A 365 66.40 -7.18 -48.07
C HIS A 365 65.01 -6.55 -48.29
N ARG A 366 64.74 -6.12 -49.54
CA ARG A 366 63.46 -5.53 -49.93
C ARG A 366 62.30 -6.53 -49.85
N GLN A 367 62.52 -7.78 -50.25
CA GLN A 367 61.55 -8.86 -50.10
C GLN A 367 61.29 -9.19 -48.64
N LEU A 368 62.34 -9.28 -47.81
CA LEU A 368 62.21 -9.51 -46.36
C LEU A 368 61.47 -8.37 -45.66
N GLU A 369 61.72 -7.11 -46.05
CA GLU A 369 60.99 -5.95 -45.51
C GLU A 369 59.52 -5.91 -45.96
N ALA A 370 59.24 -6.20 -47.23
CA ALA A 370 57.87 -6.30 -47.73
C ALA A 370 57.09 -7.45 -47.06
N GLU A 371 57.75 -8.59 -46.81
CA GLU A 371 57.17 -9.71 -46.08
C GLU A 371 56.92 -9.37 -44.61
N LYS A 372 57.84 -8.65 -43.95
CA LYS A 372 57.64 -8.12 -42.59
C LYS A 372 56.46 -7.16 -42.53
N ARG A 373 56.36 -6.20 -43.45
CA ARG A 373 55.22 -5.26 -43.53
C ARG A 373 53.89 -5.97 -43.73
N ARG A 374 53.81 -6.94 -44.65
CA ARG A 374 52.60 -7.76 -44.83
C ARG A 374 52.23 -8.54 -43.57
N LYS A 375 53.21 -9.11 -42.87
CA LYS A 375 52.99 -9.79 -41.59
C LYS A 375 52.52 -8.85 -40.49
N GLU A 376 53.03 -7.61 -40.45
CA GLU A 376 52.59 -6.57 -39.52
C GLU A 376 51.17 -6.08 -39.84
N GLU A 377 50.84 -5.86 -41.12
CA GLU A 377 49.50 -5.50 -41.59
C GLU A 377 48.46 -6.59 -41.25
N MET A 378 48.79 -7.86 -41.49
CA MET A 378 47.91 -8.98 -41.11
C MET A 378 47.69 -9.05 -39.59
N LYS A 379 48.75 -8.82 -38.80
CA LYS A 379 48.62 -8.76 -37.33
C LYS A 379 47.79 -7.56 -36.88
N GLU A 380 47.90 -6.43 -37.56
CA GLU A 380 47.14 -5.23 -37.25
C GLU A 380 45.65 -5.40 -37.61
N GLN A 381 45.36 -6.02 -38.76
CA GLN A 381 44.00 -6.41 -39.13
C GLN A 381 43.40 -7.36 -38.11
N GLN A 382 44.14 -8.39 -37.68
CA GLN A 382 43.70 -9.30 -36.60
C GLN A 382 43.45 -8.55 -35.29
N ARG A 383 44.29 -7.58 -34.93
CA ARG A 383 44.04 -6.74 -33.74
C ARG A 383 42.77 -5.90 -33.88
N GLN A 384 42.54 -5.30 -35.05
CA GLN A 384 41.33 -4.53 -35.32
C GLN A 384 40.07 -5.39 -35.30
N GLU A 385 40.12 -6.60 -35.87
CA GLU A 385 39.03 -7.57 -35.81
C GLU A 385 38.71 -7.97 -34.37
N VAL A 386 39.72 -8.31 -33.57
CA VAL A 386 39.53 -8.64 -32.15
C VAL A 386 38.93 -7.47 -31.36
N ILE A 387 39.39 -6.23 -31.60
CA ILE A 387 38.83 -5.03 -30.97
C ILE A 387 37.37 -4.83 -31.38
N ARG A 388 37.06 -5.00 -32.67
CA ARG A 388 35.70 -4.86 -33.19
C ARG A 388 34.76 -5.93 -32.65
N GLU A 389 35.21 -7.18 -32.57
CA GLU A 389 34.45 -8.26 -31.93
C GLU A 389 34.22 -7.97 -30.45
N ALA A 390 35.23 -7.48 -29.73
CA ALA A 390 35.08 -7.08 -28.33
C ALA A 390 34.10 -5.90 -28.16
N GLN A 391 34.07 -4.95 -29.09
CA GLN A 391 33.11 -3.85 -29.12
C GLN A 391 31.68 -4.36 -29.38
N ASN A 392 31.48 -5.20 -30.40
CA ASN A 392 30.19 -5.79 -30.72
C ASN A 392 29.64 -6.63 -29.55
N GLU A 393 30.50 -7.43 -28.90
CA GLU A 393 30.13 -8.22 -27.73
C GLU A 393 29.74 -7.33 -26.54
N ARG A 394 30.46 -6.22 -26.34
CA ARG A 394 30.11 -5.22 -25.32
C ARG A 394 28.77 -4.55 -25.64
N GLU A 395 28.54 -4.14 -26.89
CA GLU A 395 27.28 -3.54 -27.34
C GLU A 395 26.11 -4.52 -27.16
N ARG A 396 26.30 -5.79 -27.52
CA ARG A 396 25.30 -6.85 -27.31
C ARG A 396 24.96 -7.01 -25.85
N ARG A 397 25.96 -7.06 -24.96
CA ARG A 397 25.74 -7.12 -23.50
C ARG A 397 25.01 -5.89 -22.97
N VAL A 398 25.36 -4.70 -23.46
CA VAL A 398 24.65 -3.46 -23.09
C VAL A 398 23.19 -3.52 -23.55
N GLN A 399 22.93 -3.97 -24.77
CA GLN A 399 21.56 -4.14 -25.29
C GLN A 399 20.77 -5.19 -24.48
N GLU A 400 21.38 -6.33 -24.15
CA GLU A 400 20.78 -7.35 -23.29
C GLU A 400 20.43 -6.80 -21.90
N LEU A 401 21.30 -5.98 -21.31
CA LEU A 401 21.05 -5.33 -20.02
C LEU A 401 19.92 -4.29 -20.11
N LEU A 402 19.90 -3.48 -21.17
CA LEU A 402 18.84 -2.51 -21.42
C LEU A 402 17.48 -3.19 -21.65
N ALA A 403 17.45 -4.30 -22.40
CA ALA A 403 16.24 -5.09 -22.61
C ALA A 403 15.71 -5.65 -21.28
N LYS A 404 16.59 -6.23 -20.45
CA LYS A 404 16.22 -6.72 -19.11
C LYS A 404 15.70 -5.60 -18.20
N ALA A 405 16.32 -4.42 -18.25
CA ALA A 405 15.86 -3.26 -17.49
C ALA A 405 14.46 -2.80 -17.95
N HIS A 406 14.25 -2.72 -19.27
CA HIS A 406 12.95 -2.37 -19.84
C HIS A 406 11.86 -3.40 -19.49
N GLU A 407 12.17 -4.70 -19.56
CA GLU A 407 11.26 -5.76 -19.13
C GLU A 407 10.89 -5.62 -17.64
N ALA A 408 11.88 -5.36 -16.78
CA ALA A 408 11.65 -5.13 -15.35
C ALA A 408 10.77 -3.89 -15.11
N ASP A 409 11.00 -2.80 -15.83
CA ASP A 409 10.19 -1.58 -15.76
C ASP A 409 8.74 -1.84 -16.22
N MET A 410 8.54 -2.61 -17.30
CA MET A 410 7.21 -3.00 -17.76
C MET A 410 6.47 -3.86 -16.72
N ILE A 411 7.16 -4.80 -16.08
CA ILE A 411 6.59 -5.61 -14.99
C ILE A 411 6.21 -4.71 -13.81
N LEU A 412 7.07 -3.78 -13.42
CA LEU A 412 6.81 -2.82 -12.35
C LEU A 412 5.61 -1.92 -12.67
N GLN A 413 5.53 -1.38 -13.90
CA GLN A 413 4.41 -0.56 -14.33
C GLN A 413 3.09 -1.33 -14.33
N ASN A 414 3.09 -2.58 -14.81
CA ASN A 414 1.92 -3.46 -14.75
C ASN A 414 1.49 -3.72 -13.31
N PHE A 415 2.45 -3.99 -12.41
CA PHE A 415 2.17 -4.17 -10.98
C PHE A 415 1.59 -2.89 -10.34
N ILE A 416 2.17 -1.72 -10.62
CA ILE A 416 1.66 -0.43 -10.13
C ILE A 416 0.24 -0.19 -10.65
N MET A 417 -0.03 -0.46 -11.93
CA MET A 417 -1.34 -0.31 -12.53
C MET A 417 -2.36 -1.25 -11.87
N GLN A 418 -2.03 -2.53 -11.71
CA GLN A 418 -2.88 -3.50 -11.01
C GLN A 418 -3.15 -3.08 -9.56
N LYS A 419 -2.13 -2.60 -8.84
CA LYS A 419 -2.27 -2.10 -7.47
C LYS A 419 -3.16 -0.86 -7.39
N LYS A 420 -3.04 0.07 -8.34
CA LYS A 420 -3.93 1.24 -8.45
C LYS A 420 -5.39 0.81 -8.69
N LEU A 421 -5.62 -0.16 -9.58
CA LEU A 421 -6.96 -0.71 -9.82
C LEU A 421 -7.53 -1.43 -8.59
N ALA A 422 -6.72 -2.24 -7.91
CA ALA A 422 -7.13 -2.91 -6.67
C ALA A 422 -7.46 -1.92 -5.55
N ASN A 423 -6.68 -0.85 -5.40
CA ASN A 423 -6.96 0.20 -4.43
C ASN A 423 -8.23 0.98 -4.79
N ALA A 424 -8.46 1.28 -6.07
CA ALA A 424 -9.69 1.91 -6.54
C ALA A 424 -10.91 1.02 -6.27
N ARG A 425 -10.81 -0.30 -6.52
CA ARG A 425 -11.85 -1.28 -6.19
C ARG A 425 -12.17 -1.28 -4.70
N ARG A 426 -11.14 -1.36 -3.84
CA ARG A 426 -11.32 -1.31 -2.37
C ARG A 426 -11.91 0.02 -1.90
N ALA A 427 -11.56 1.13 -2.52
CA ALA A 427 -12.14 2.44 -2.18
C ALA A 427 -13.64 2.47 -2.47
N VAL A 428 -14.06 1.91 -3.61
CA VAL A 428 -15.49 1.75 -3.96
C VAL A 428 -16.19 0.81 -2.98
N GLU A 429 -15.59 -0.34 -2.66
CA GLU A 429 -16.14 -1.27 -1.65
C GLU A 429 -16.30 -0.60 -0.28
N HIS A 430 -15.29 0.15 0.19
CA HIS A 430 -15.38 0.89 1.45
C HIS A 430 -16.41 2.00 1.42
N GLN A 431 -16.57 2.71 0.30
CA GLN A 431 -17.61 3.71 0.14
C GLN A 431 -19.00 3.06 0.28
N ILE A 432 -19.20 1.93 -0.39
CA ILE A 432 -20.44 1.14 -0.30
C ILE A 432 -20.70 0.70 1.16
N GLU A 433 -19.71 0.13 1.84
CA GLU A 433 -19.84 -0.28 3.25
C GLU A 433 -20.18 0.89 4.18
N PHE A 434 -19.63 2.07 3.91
CA PHE A 434 -19.92 3.28 4.66
C PHE A 434 -21.35 3.75 4.41
N GLU A 435 -21.78 3.78 3.15
CA GLU A 435 -23.16 4.09 2.74
C GLU A 435 -24.18 3.12 3.39
N ASP A 436 -23.87 1.83 3.46
CA ASP A 436 -24.72 0.83 4.15
C ASP A 436 -24.85 1.12 5.64
N LYS A 437 -23.73 1.46 6.31
CA LYS A 437 -23.73 1.78 7.75
C LYS A 437 -24.52 3.05 8.02
N THR A 438 -24.35 4.09 7.20
CA THR A 438 -25.09 5.35 7.33
C THR A 438 -26.59 5.12 7.13
N THR A 439 -26.99 4.42 6.06
CA THR A 439 -28.38 4.04 5.80
C THR A 439 -28.97 3.24 6.96
N ARG A 440 -28.23 2.28 7.51
CA ARG A 440 -28.68 1.49 8.67
C ARG A 440 -28.94 2.37 9.90
N VAL A 441 -28.05 3.32 10.18
CA VAL A 441 -28.21 4.27 11.29
C VAL A 441 -29.41 5.17 11.05
N GLU A 442 -29.63 5.64 9.83
CA GLU A 442 -30.79 6.45 9.45
C GLU A 442 -32.10 5.68 9.63
N ASN A 443 -32.17 4.43 9.17
CA ASN A 443 -33.35 3.59 9.36
C ASN A 443 -33.68 3.42 10.85
N ILE A 444 -32.67 3.19 11.70
CA ILE A 444 -32.86 3.13 13.16
C ILE A 444 -33.38 4.46 13.71
N LYS A 445 -32.85 5.59 13.24
CA LYS A 445 -33.31 6.93 13.65
C LYS A 445 -34.77 7.17 13.24
N ARG A 446 -35.16 6.78 12.03
CA ARG A 446 -36.53 6.87 11.49
C ARG A 446 -37.51 6.02 12.31
N VAL A 447 -37.15 4.79 12.64
CA VAL A 447 -37.97 3.93 13.52
C VAL A 447 -38.12 4.54 14.91
N LYS A 448 -37.04 5.08 15.49
CA LYS A 448 -37.11 5.78 16.79
C LYS A 448 -37.97 7.04 16.73
N ALA A 449 -37.92 7.79 15.63
CA ALA A 449 -38.76 8.97 15.41
C ALA A 449 -40.25 8.59 15.39
N LEU A 450 -40.62 7.51 14.70
CA LEU A 450 -41.98 6.96 14.74
C LEU A 450 -42.40 6.57 16.16
N GLN A 451 -41.53 5.89 16.91
CA GLN A 451 -41.83 5.52 18.30
C GLN A 451 -42.03 6.74 19.19
N ARG A 452 -41.19 7.78 19.07
CA ARG A 452 -41.36 9.05 19.79
C ARG A 452 -42.70 9.70 19.47
N MET A 453 -43.04 9.80 18.18
CA MET A 453 -44.32 10.33 17.71
C MET A 453 -45.51 9.55 18.29
N GLN A 454 -45.47 8.22 18.30
CA GLN A 454 -46.52 7.38 18.90
C GLN A 454 -46.64 7.58 20.41
N ILE A 455 -45.52 7.73 21.12
CA ILE A 455 -45.52 8.02 22.56
C ILE A 455 -46.13 9.40 22.82
N LEU A 456 -45.76 10.43 22.04
CA LEU A 456 -46.32 11.77 22.17
C LEU A 456 -47.83 11.77 21.92
N GLN A 457 -48.31 11.09 20.87
CA GLN A 457 -49.74 10.94 20.61
C GLN A 457 -50.48 10.23 21.74
N LYS A 458 -49.85 9.21 22.36
CA LYS A 458 -50.43 8.52 23.51
C LYS A 458 -50.51 9.43 24.73
N ILE A 459 -49.46 10.19 25.01
CA ILE A 459 -49.44 11.17 26.10
C ILE A 459 -50.53 12.22 25.86
N GLU A 460 -50.62 12.78 24.66
CA GLU A 460 -51.64 13.77 24.30
C GLU A 460 -53.06 13.22 24.53
N ALA A 461 -53.34 12.01 24.03
CA ALA A 461 -54.64 11.35 24.22
C ALA A 461 -54.95 11.08 25.71
N GLU A 462 -53.96 10.69 26.51
CA GLU A 462 -54.12 10.50 27.95
C GLU A 462 -54.34 11.84 28.67
N THR A 463 -53.61 12.89 28.29
CA THR A 463 -53.81 14.24 28.86
C THR A 463 -55.17 14.81 28.51
N ASP A 464 -55.66 14.62 27.30
CA ASP A 464 -57.01 15.01 26.89
C ASP A 464 -58.07 14.24 27.66
N ARG A 465 -57.85 12.94 27.89
CA ARG A 465 -58.75 12.13 28.71
C ARG A 465 -58.80 12.63 30.15
N VAL A 466 -57.65 12.95 30.74
CA VAL A 466 -57.59 13.53 32.09
C VAL A 466 -58.27 14.91 32.12
N ARG A 467 -58.05 15.75 31.10
CA ARG A 467 -58.72 17.05 30.98
C ARG A 467 -60.24 16.91 30.95
N ARG A 468 -60.77 16.02 30.11
CA ARG A 468 -62.22 15.73 30.04
C ARG A 468 -62.78 15.19 31.36
N LEU A 469 -62.00 14.40 32.10
CA LEU A 469 -62.40 13.91 33.44
C LEU A 469 -62.44 15.03 34.47
N LEU A 470 -61.47 15.96 34.44
CA LEU A 470 -61.45 17.13 35.32
C LEU A 470 -62.61 18.07 35.00
N GLU A 471 -62.88 18.35 33.72
CA GLU A 471 -64.03 19.14 33.26
C GLU A 471 -65.36 18.49 33.70
N SER A 472 -65.50 17.18 33.50
CA SER A 472 -66.68 16.42 33.96
C SER A 472 -66.86 16.49 35.47
N ARG A 473 -65.76 16.38 36.24
CA ARG A 473 -65.78 16.53 37.70
C ARG A 473 -66.16 17.95 38.12
N GLN A 474 -65.62 18.98 37.46
CA GLN A 474 -65.97 20.37 37.72
C GLN A 474 -67.46 20.62 37.47
N HIS A 475 -67.99 20.17 36.32
CA HIS A 475 -69.41 20.25 36.04
C HIS A 475 -70.28 19.50 37.05
N ALA A 476 -69.85 18.32 37.52
CA ALA A 476 -70.56 17.61 38.58
C ALA A 476 -70.57 18.41 39.90
N GLN A 477 -69.46 19.05 40.24
CA GLN A 477 -69.35 19.90 41.43
C GLN A 477 -70.18 21.19 41.30
N GLU A 478 -70.20 21.82 40.13
CA GLU A 478 -71.06 22.96 39.82
C GLU A 478 -72.54 22.59 39.92
N ARG A 479 -72.93 21.43 39.36
CA ARG A 479 -74.29 20.89 39.52
C ARG A 479 -74.64 20.67 40.98
N HIS A 480 -73.73 20.12 41.78
CA HIS A 480 -73.95 19.94 43.22
C HIS A 480 -74.07 21.28 43.96
N ARG A 481 -73.22 22.27 43.63
CA ARG A 481 -73.32 23.62 44.19
C ARG A 481 -74.64 24.29 43.82
N ALA A 482 -75.04 24.23 42.55
CA ALA A 482 -76.32 24.77 42.08
C ALA A 482 -77.51 24.07 42.75
N ALA A 483 -77.47 22.74 42.88
CA ALA A 483 -78.48 21.97 43.61
C ALA A 483 -78.56 22.39 45.08
N ASN A 484 -77.42 22.57 45.76
CA ASN A 484 -77.38 23.04 47.15
C ASN A 484 -77.93 24.47 47.29
N VAL A 485 -77.58 25.38 46.38
CA VAL A 485 -78.12 26.75 46.35
C VAL A 485 -79.63 26.71 46.13
N ASN A 486 -80.11 25.91 45.19
CA ASN A 486 -81.55 25.74 44.93
C ASN A 486 -82.28 25.14 46.14
N LEU A 487 -81.71 24.15 46.82
CA LEU A 487 -82.24 23.59 48.06
C LEU A 487 -82.28 24.64 49.18
N SER A 488 -81.26 25.49 49.30
CA SER A 488 -81.22 26.60 50.26
C SER A 488 -82.31 27.64 49.96
N ILE A 489 -82.47 28.03 48.69
CA ILE A 489 -83.54 28.94 48.24
C ILE A 489 -84.92 28.33 48.54
N HIS A 490 -85.10 27.04 48.25
CA HIS A 490 -86.34 26.34 48.55
C HIS A 490 -86.62 26.30 50.06
N ARG A 491 -85.61 26.02 50.89
CA ARG A 491 -85.73 26.05 52.35
C ARG A 491 -86.07 27.45 52.86
N GLN A 492 -85.47 28.51 52.31
CA GLN A 492 -85.81 29.89 52.65
C GLN A 492 -87.24 30.23 52.25
N SER A 493 -87.68 29.84 51.05
CA SER A 493 -89.07 30.03 50.60
C SER A 493 -90.06 29.29 51.51
N MET A 494 -89.76 28.04 51.88
CA MET A 494 -90.56 27.26 52.82
C MET A 494 -90.61 27.92 54.20
N ASN A 495 -89.47 28.42 54.71
CA ASN A 495 -89.43 29.16 55.97
C ASN A 495 -90.25 30.46 55.91
N GLN A 496 -90.18 31.22 54.82
CA GLN A 496 -91.01 32.41 54.61
C GLN A 496 -92.50 32.06 54.54
N GLN A 497 -92.86 30.94 53.93
CA GLN A 497 -94.24 30.44 53.92
C GLN A 497 -94.70 30.03 55.32
N LEU A 498 -93.86 29.34 56.10
CA LEU A 498 -94.13 29.00 57.50
C LEU A 498 -94.25 30.26 58.38
N GLU A 499 -93.40 31.26 58.20
CA GLU A 499 -93.49 32.55 58.89
C GLU A 499 -94.81 33.27 58.58
N ARG A 500 -95.20 33.34 57.30
CA ARG A 500 -96.51 33.89 56.88
C ARG A 500 -97.68 33.12 57.52
N LEU A 501 -97.61 31.79 57.58
CA LEU A 501 -98.62 30.96 58.23
C LEU A 501 -98.64 31.12 59.77
N SER A 502 -97.48 31.38 60.38
CA SER A 502 -97.34 31.63 61.83
C SER A 502 -97.95 32.99 62.23
N VAL A 503 -97.70 34.05 61.46
CA VAL A 503 -98.27 35.39 61.65
C VAL A 503 -99.79 35.39 61.41
N SER A 504 -100.23 34.62 60.41
CA SER A 504 -101.65 34.45 60.07
C SER A 504 -102.42 33.55 61.07
N LYS A 505 -101.74 32.84 61.99
CA LYS A 505 -102.29 31.81 62.90
C LYS A 505 -103.08 30.67 62.21
N LYS A 506 -103.16 30.64 60.88
CA LYS A 506 -103.84 29.62 60.07
C LYS A 506 -103.09 28.28 59.96
N TRP A 507 -101.88 28.18 60.50
CA TRP A 507 -101.11 26.92 60.49
C TRP A 507 -101.82 25.75 61.20
N ARG A 508 -102.79 26.02 62.09
CA ARG A 508 -103.66 24.99 62.70
C ARG A 508 -104.57 24.30 61.69
N GLU A 509 -104.99 24.99 60.63
CA GLU A 509 -105.88 24.47 59.59
C GLU A 509 -105.11 23.68 58.51
N SER A 510 -103.79 23.81 58.42
CA SER A 510 -102.97 23.08 57.43
C SER A 510 -102.31 21.79 57.97
N LEU A 511 -102.45 21.49 59.26
CA LEU A 511 -101.97 20.23 59.86
C LEU A 511 -102.86 19.06 59.46
N SER A 512 -102.27 17.88 59.23
CA SER A 512 -103.01 16.61 59.12
C SER A 512 -103.76 16.31 60.41
N GLU A 513 -104.82 15.52 60.34
CA GLU A 513 -105.67 15.19 61.50
C GLU A 513 -104.87 14.62 62.69
N GLU A 514 -103.82 13.84 62.42
CA GLU A 514 -102.90 13.31 63.44
C GLU A 514 -102.08 14.41 64.14
N GLY A 515 -101.56 15.39 63.41
CA GLY A 515 -100.78 16.50 63.98
C GLY A 515 -101.63 17.48 64.80
N ARG A 516 -102.92 17.60 64.48
CA ARG A 516 -103.88 18.38 65.30
C ARG A 516 -104.17 17.69 66.63
N ALA A 517 -104.27 16.36 66.64
CA ALA A 517 -104.54 15.57 67.84
C ALA A 517 -103.37 15.57 68.84
N GLU A 518 -102.11 15.63 68.40
CA GLU A 518 -100.95 15.71 69.31
C GLU A 518 -100.82 17.08 70.00
N LEU A 519 -101.10 18.19 69.31
CA LEU A 519 -101.07 19.53 69.89
C LEU A 519 -102.16 19.73 70.96
N GLU A 520 -103.32 19.11 70.79
CA GLU A 520 -104.39 19.11 71.80
C GLU A 520 -104.01 18.31 73.05
N LYS A 521 -103.18 17.27 72.93
CA LYS A 521 -102.64 16.53 74.08
C LYS A 521 -101.62 17.36 74.86
N VAL A 522 -100.73 18.10 74.19
CA VAL A 522 -99.73 18.96 74.84
C VAL A 522 -100.39 20.18 75.51
N GLY A 523 -101.47 20.73 74.93
CA GLY A 523 -102.23 21.82 75.54
C GLY A 523 -103.06 21.43 76.78
N LYS A 524 -103.31 20.12 76.99
CA LYS A 524 -104.06 19.58 78.15
C LYS A 524 -103.17 19.04 79.26
N SER A 525 -101.86 18.90 79.05
CA SER A 525 -100.86 18.65 80.10
C SER A 525 -100.23 19.97 80.54
N GLY A 526 -100.88 20.68 81.45
CA GLY A 526 -100.35 21.90 82.05
C GLY A 526 -99.01 21.69 82.77
N LEU A 527 -98.13 22.69 82.69
CA LEU A 527 -97.02 22.87 83.63
C LEU A 527 -97.57 22.84 85.08
N PRO A 528 -96.90 22.15 86.03
CA PRO A 528 -97.30 22.17 87.42
C PRO A 528 -97.07 23.56 88.04
N SER A 529 -98.05 24.00 88.81
CA SER A 529 -98.04 25.21 89.65
C SER A 529 -96.86 25.17 90.63
N ILE A 530 -96.04 26.22 90.62
CA ILE A 530 -95.23 26.62 91.79
C ILE A 530 -96.15 27.43 92.70
N GLY A 531 -96.30 27.00 93.95
CA GLY A 531 -96.96 27.74 95.02
C GLY A 531 -96.71 27.05 96.36
N GLU A 532 -95.80 27.66 97.14
CA GLU A 532 -95.37 27.33 98.53
C GLU A 532 -94.74 25.95 98.80
#